data_AF-A0A2U1PUD0-F1
#
_entry.id   AF-A0A2U1PUD0-F1
#
_cell.length_a   1.000
_cell.length_b   1.000
_cell.length_c   1.000
_cell.angle_alpha   90.00
_cell.angle_beta   90.00
_cell.angle_gamma   90.00
#
_symmetry.space_group_name_H-M   'P 1'
#
loop_
_entity.id
_entity.type
_entity.pdbx_description
1 polymer ?
#
loop_
_entity_poly.entity_id
_entity_poly.type
_entity_poly.pdbx_seq_one_letter_code
_entity_poly.pdbx_strand_id
1 'polypeptide(L)'
;MFEPMLPPDTLFSALNGLSPEQRELLAIQQQGPRNIGSFGTRNMGFMHQELIEILSHAKVITKNHIFTSGASGTNAAVIRGALRVERPELLTVILPQSLEKPYTYIVALGKGYPLAVLTT
;
A
#
# COMPACT_ATOMS: atom_id res chain seq x y z
N MET A 1 -27.10 -29.16 -9.45
CA MET A 1 -27.39 -28.61 -8.11
C MET A 1 -26.81 -27.20 -8.10
N PHE A 2 -27.65 -26.18 -8.25
CA PHE A 2 -27.22 -24.78 -8.22
C PHE A 2 -27.18 -24.33 -6.77
N GLU A 3 -26.05 -23.82 -6.28
CA GLU A 3 -26.02 -23.19 -4.96
C GLU A 3 -26.88 -21.91 -4.99
N PRO A 4 -27.76 -21.70 -4.01
CA PRO A 4 -28.58 -20.50 -3.97
C PRO A 4 -27.68 -19.29 -3.66
N MET A 5 -27.70 -18.26 -4.52
CA MET A 5 -27.11 -16.97 -4.19
C MET A 5 -27.81 -16.42 -2.94
N LEU A 6 -27.07 -16.30 -1.85
CA LEU A 6 -27.53 -15.64 -0.64
C LEU A 6 -27.87 -14.17 -0.94
N PRO A 7 -28.96 -13.61 -0.37
CA PRO A 7 -29.30 -12.20 -0.56
C PRO A 7 -28.17 -11.25 -0.10
N PRO A 8 -28.04 -10.05 -0.68
CA PRO A 8 -26.92 -9.13 -0.38
C PRO A 8 -26.77 -8.76 1.11
N ASP A 9 -27.87 -8.82 1.84
CA ASP A 9 -28.06 -8.41 3.22
C ASP A 9 -27.57 -9.43 4.27
N THR A 10 -27.28 -10.68 3.88
CA THR A 10 -26.72 -11.70 4.80
C THR A 10 -25.22 -11.59 5.04
N LEU A 11 -24.48 -10.83 4.22
CA LEU A 11 -23.05 -10.59 4.46
C LEU A 11 -22.81 -9.75 5.73
N PHE A 12 -23.72 -8.84 6.06
CA PHE A 12 -23.61 -7.99 7.25
C PHE A 12 -24.03 -8.71 8.53
N SER A 13 -25.01 -9.62 8.46
CA SER A 13 -25.45 -10.41 9.62
C SER A 13 -24.49 -11.55 9.97
N ALA A 14 -23.83 -12.17 8.99
CA ALA A 14 -22.83 -13.22 9.21
C ALA A 14 -21.58 -12.72 9.96
N LEU A 15 -21.21 -11.45 9.79
CA LEU A 15 -20.05 -10.86 10.47
C LEU A 15 -20.32 -10.62 11.97
N ASN A 16 -21.58 -10.40 12.38
CA ASN A 16 -21.96 -10.11 13.77
C ASN A 16 -21.80 -11.28 14.74
N GLY A 17 -21.71 -12.52 14.24
CA GLY A 17 -21.47 -13.72 15.07
C GLY A 17 -20.00 -14.11 15.25
N LEU A 18 -19.08 -13.43 14.56
CA LEU A 18 -17.65 -13.73 14.62
C LEU A 18 -16.98 -12.94 15.73
N SER A 19 -16.12 -13.62 16.48
CA SER A 19 -15.25 -12.94 17.45
C SER A 19 -14.27 -12.00 16.74
N PRO A 20 -13.73 -10.98 17.44
CA PRO A 20 -12.78 -10.03 16.85
C PRO A 20 -11.61 -10.72 16.14
N GLU A 21 -11.03 -11.77 16.75
CA GLU A 21 -9.93 -12.53 16.17
C GLU A 21 -10.32 -13.28 14.88
N GLN A 22 -11.56 -13.78 14.78
CA GLN A 22 -12.05 -14.42 13.56
C GLN A 22 -12.24 -13.41 12.43
N ARG A 23 -12.68 -12.19 12.73
CA ARG A 23 -12.79 -11.10 11.75
C ARG A 23 -11.43 -10.67 11.23
N GLU A 24 -10.45 -10.52 12.11
CA GLU A 24 -9.07 -10.19 11.70
C GLU A 24 -8.47 -11.28 10.81
N LEU A 25 -8.66 -12.55 11.18
CA LEU A 25 -8.17 -13.67 10.39
C LEU A 25 -8.79 -13.73 8.99
N LEU A 26 -10.10 -13.46 8.87
CA LEU A 26 -10.78 -13.36 7.58
C LEU A 26 -10.27 -12.19 6.74
N ALA A 27 -10.01 -11.03 7.34
CA ALA A 27 -9.44 -9.88 6.65
C ALA A 27 -8.05 -10.18 6.07
N ILE A 28 -7.25 -11.02 6.74
CA ILE A 28 -5.93 -11.46 6.24
C ILE A 28 -6.06 -12.43 5.06
N GLN A 29 -7.07 -13.31 5.09
CA GLN A 29 -7.28 -14.34 4.06
C GLN A 29 -7.94 -13.82 2.79
N GLN A 30 -8.51 -12.61 2.80
CA GLN A 30 -9.07 -12.00 1.60
C GLN A 30 -8.04 -11.95 0.46
N GLN A 31 -8.39 -12.59 -0.65
CA GLN A 31 -7.61 -12.60 -1.87
C GLN A 31 -8.02 -11.42 -2.75
N GLY A 32 -7.05 -10.62 -3.19
CA GLY A 32 -7.30 -9.46 -4.05
C GLY A 32 -6.29 -8.32 -3.82
N PRO A 33 -6.42 -7.22 -4.57
CA PRO A 33 -5.67 -5.98 -4.32
C PRO A 33 -5.82 -5.50 -2.87
N ARG A 34 -4.70 -5.24 -2.20
CA ARG A 34 -4.70 -4.73 -0.81
C ARG A 34 -3.99 -3.39 -0.68
N ASN A 35 -4.39 -2.64 0.34
CA ASN A 35 -3.69 -1.46 0.82
C ASN A 35 -2.63 -1.90 1.84
N ILE A 36 -1.36 -1.68 1.53
CA ILE A 36 -0.21 -2.16 2.29
C ILE A 36 0.59 -0.97 2.83
N GLY A 37 0.65 -0.82 4.16
CA GLY A 37 1.58 0.08 4.81
C GLY A 37 2.98 -0.51 4.88
N SER A 38 4.01 0.23 4.47
CA SER A 38 5.40 -0.20 4.53
C SER A 38 6.25 0.77 5.35
N PHE A 39 6.83 0.24 6.42
CA PHE A 39 7.62 0.97 7.40
C PHE A 39 8.86 0.14 7.76
N GLY A 40 9.95 0.81 8.15
CA GLY A 40 11.16 0.12 8.58
C GLY A 40 12.25 1.07 9.05
N THR A 41 13.48 0.56 9.10
CA THR A 41 14.66 1.29 9.59
C THR A 41 15.20 2.26 8.54
N ARG A 42 15.70 3.40 9.03
CA ARG A 42 16.44 4.38 8.21
C ARG A 42 17.88 3.94 7.94
N ASN A 43 18.42 3.05 8.79
CA ASN A 43 19.77 2.54 8.71
C ASN A 43 19.73 1.07 8.33
N MET A 44 19.86 0.78 7.04
CA MET A 44 19.71 -0.56 6.48
C MET A 44 20.80 -0.85 5.46
N GLY A 45 21.41 -2.03 5.56
CA GLY A 45 22.40 -2.49 4.60
C GLY A 45 21.85 -2.58 3.17
N PHE A 46 22.75 -2.43 2.19
CA PHE A 46 22.39 -2.34 0.78
C PHE A 46 21.59 -3.56 0.28
N MET A 47 22.03 -4.77 0.60
CA MET A 47 21.36 -6.01 0.18
C MET A 47 19.89 -6.08 0.63
N HIS A 48 19.58 -5.61 1.85
CA HIS A 48 18.20 -5.57 2.33
C HIS A 48 17.37 -4.50 1.61
N GLN A 49 17.99 -3.40 1.16
CA GLN A 49 17.31 -2.41 0.33
C GLN A 49 16.92 -3.00 -1.03
N GLU A 50 17.80 -3.78 -1.66
CA GLU A 50 17.50 -4.45 -2.93
C GLU A 50 16.35 -5.46 -2.79
N LEU A 51 16.36 -6.26 -1.73
CA LEU A 51 15.27 -7.21 -1.45
C LEU A 51 13.93 -6.50 -1.27
N ILE A 52 13.91 -5.39 -0.52
CA ILE A 52 12.69 -4.59 -0.33
C ILE A 52 12.24 -3.98 -1.65
N GLU A 53 13.16 -3.50 -2.47
CA GLU A 53 12.84 -2.95 -3.78
C GLU A 53 12.15 -3.98 -4.69
N ILE A 54 12.68 -5.21 -4.75
CA ILE A 54 12.10 -6.33 -5.50
C ILE A 54 10.72 -6.71 -4.94
N LEU A 55 10.59 -6.77 -3.61
CA LEU A 55 9.32 -7.12 -2.97
C LEU A 55 8.26 -6.06 -3.25
N SER A 56 8.58 -4.77 -3.08
CA SER A 56 7.65 -3.66 -3.34
C SER A 56 7.24 -3.63 -4.81
N HIS A 57 8.17 -3.88 -5.72
CA HIS A 57 7.86 -4.03 -7.14
C HIS A 57 6.82 -5.15 -7.38
N ALA A 58 7.05 -6.34 -6.83
CA ALA A 58 6.13 -7.47 -6.96
C ALA A 58 4.73 -7.17 -6.36
N LYS A 59 4.67 -6.43 -5.25
CA LYS A 59 3.41 -6.01 -4.62
C LYS A 59 2.61 -5.08 -5.53
N VAL A 60 3.25 -4.13 -6.20
CA VAL A 60 2.56 -3.22 -7.14
C VAL A 60 2.14 -3.95 -8.43
N ILE A 61 2.95 -4.87 -8.97
CA ILE A 61 2.57 -5.71 -10.12
C ILE A 61 1.30 -6.51 -9.83
N THR A 62 1.20 -7.04 -8.61
CA THR A 62 0.01 -7.77 -8.13
C THR A 62 -1.15 -6.84 -7.74
N LYS A 63 -1.11 -5.59 -8.19
CA LYS A 63 -2.14 -4.53 -8.04
C LYS A 63 -2.36 -4.09 -6.59
N ASN A 64 -1.44 -4.33 -5.67
CA ASN A 64 -1.55 -3.78 -4.32
C ASN A 64 -1.18 -2.30 -4.32
N HIS A 65 -1.89 -1.52 -3.51
CA HIS A 65 -1.57 -0.12 -3.23
C HIS A 65 -0.61 -0.04 -2.05
N ILE A 66 0.52 0.65 -2.21
CA ILE A 66 1.52 0.80 -1.16
C ILE A 66 1.45 2.20 -0.55
N PHE A 67 1.43 2.26 0.77
CA PHE A 67 1.56 3.47 1.58
C PHE A 67 2.90 3.44 2.31
N THR A 68 3.68 4.50 2.18
CA THR A 68 4.94 4.64 2.94
C THR A 68 5.21 6.12 3.22
N SER A 69 6.30 6.43 3.92
CA SER A 69 6.74 7.80 4.12
C SER A 69 7.99 8.15 3.31
N GLY A 70 8.30 9.43 3.15
CA GLY A 70 9.49 9.90 2.43
C GLY A 70 10.84 9.68 3.15
N ALA A 71 10.94 8.74 4.10
CA ALA A 71 12.16 8.50 4.88
C ALA A 71 13.24 7.73 4.11
N SER A 72 14.49 7.84 4.53
CA SER A 72 15.62 7.05 3.99
C SER A 72 15.54 5.57 4.38
N GLY A 73 16.43 4.74 3.81
CA GLY A 73 16.53 3.32 4.14
C GLY A 73 15.39 2.50 3.52
N THR A 74 14.62 1.80 4.35
CA THR A 74 13.50 0.94 3.93
C THR A 74 12.52 1.67 3.01
N ASN A 75 12.05 2.85 3.41
CA ASN A 75 10.97 3.52 2.69
C ASN A 75 11.43 4.03 1.32
N ALA A 76 12.67 4.52 1.22
CA ALA A 76 13.27 4.88 -0.05
C ALA A 76 13.39 3.67 -1.00
N ALA A 77 13.71 2.48 -0.49
CA ALA A 77 13.74 1.25 -1.29
C ALA A 77 12.34 0.84 -1.77
N VAL A 78 11.32 0.98 -0.92
CA VAL A 78 9.91 0.75 -1.29
C VAL A 78 9.49 1.66 -2.43
N ILE A 79 9.78 2.97 -2.32
CA ILE A 79 9.45 3.96 -3.35
C ILE A 79 10.13 3.60 -4.67
N ARG A 80 11.42 3.26 -4.66
CA ARG A 80 12.13 2.84 -5.88
C ARG A 80 11.52 1.61 -6.52
N GLY A 81 11.16 0.60 -5.73
CA GLY A 81 10.57 -0.65 -6.22
C GLY A 81 9.18 -0.44 -6.84
N ALA A 82 8.34 0.34 -6.16
CA ALA A 82 6.99 0.67 -6.61
C ALA A 82 7.01 1.52 -7.90
N LEU A 83 7.87 2.53 -7.98
CA LEU A 83 7.97 3.42 -9.15
C LEU A 83 8.41 2.72 -10.44
N ARG A 84 9.08 1.56 -10.35
CA ARG A 84 9.49 0.78 -11.54
C ARG A 84 8.33 0.20 -12.33
N VAL A 85 7.12 0.11 -11.76
CA VAL A 85 5.95 -0.50 -12.42
C VAL A 85 5.22 0.49 -13.33
N GLU A 86 5.66 1.76 -13.40
CA GLU A 86 5.00 2.81 -14.19
C GLU A 86 3.51 3.01 -13.85
N ARG A 87 3.12 2.64 -12.62
CA ARG A 87 1.76 2.73 -12.08
C ARG A 87 1.75 3.53 -10.78
N PRO A 88 2.02 4.83 -10.86
CA PRO A 88 2.22 5.65 -9.67
C PRO A 88 0.93 5.86 -8.86
N GLU A 89 -0.25 5.58 -9.43
CA GLU A 89 -1.54 5.61 -8.74
C GLU A 89 -1.63 4.57 -7.61
N LEU A 90 -0.78 3.54 -7.63
CA LEU A 90 -0.70 2.49 -6.62
C LEU A 90 0.32 2.79 -5.51
N LEU A 91 0.88 4.00 -5.46
CA LEU A 91 1.84 4.43 -4.44
C LEU A 91 1.42 5.76 -3.82
N THR A 92 1.32 5.79 -2.49
CA THR A 92 1.14 7.01 -1.73
C THR A 92 2.30 7.22 -0.77
N VAL A 93 2.97 8.37 -0.91
CA VAL A 93 4.05 8.78 0.00
C VAL A 93 3.53 9.87 0.94
N ILE A 94 3.54 9.56 2.23
CA ILE A 94 3.12 10.44 3.31
C ILE A 94 4.35 11.23 3.79
N LEU A 95 4.29 12.56 3.67
CA LEU A 95 5.36 13.44 4.13
C LEU A 95 5.08 14.00 5.53
N PRO A 96 6.10 14.17 6.38
CA PRO A 96 5.93 14.81 7.67
C PRO A 96 5.61 16.30 7.50
N GLN A 97 4.71 16.78 8.35
CA GLN A 97 4.17 18.14 8.34
C GLN A 97 5.23 19.26 8.49
N SER A 98 6.42 18.94 9.02
CA SER A 98 7.48 19.90 9.33
C SER A 98 8.48 20.16 8.19
N LEU A 99 8.38 19.44 7.06
CA LEU A 99 9.04 19.91 5.84
C LEU A 99 8.34 21.22 5.47
N GLU A 100 9.08 22.29 5.18
CA GLU A 100 8.58 23.65 4.86
C GLU A 100 7.71 23.73 3.57
N LYS A 101 7.04 22.64 3.19
CA LYS A 101 6.05 22.59 2.13
C LYS A 101 4.68 22.28 2.74
N PRO A 102 3.67 23.13 2.53
CA PRO A 102 2.33 22.88 3.06
C PRO A 102 1.81 21.56 2.49
N TYR A 103 1.37 20.64 3.36
CA TYR A 103 0.59 19.43 3.08
C TYR A 103 0.83 18.80 1.70
N THR A 104 2.07 18.40 1.39
CA THR A 104 2.37 17.83 0.07
C THR A 104 2.22 16.31 0.10
N TYR A 105 1.06 15.80 -0.31
CA TYR A 105 0.92 14.40 -0.73
C TYR A 105 1.67 14.27 -2.06
N ILE A 106 2.88 13.70 -2.04
CA ILE A 106 3.55 13.33 -3.28
C ILE A 106 3.05 11.93 -3.63
N VAL A 107 2.05 11.85 -4.52
CA VAL A 107 1.99 10.69 -5.41
C VAL A 107 3.26 10.80 -6.22
N ALA A 108 4.22 9.93 -5.95
CA ALA A 108 5.44 9.89 -6.73
C ALA A 108 5.02 9.39 -8.12
N LEU A 109 4.72 10.30 -9.02
CA LEU A 109 4.61 10.01 -10.43
C LEU A 109 6.05 9.98 -10.94
N GLY A 110 6.45 8.87 -11.57
CA GLY A 110 7.82 8.62 -12.03
C GLY A 110 8.36 9.67 -12.99
N LYS A 111 9.62 9.52 -13.41
CA LYS A 111 10.31 10.46 -14.32
C LYS A 111 9.45 10.77 -15.57
N GLY A 112 9.04 12.01 -15.73
CA GLY A 112 8.30 12.51 -16.90
C GLY A 112 6.83 12.89 -16.65
N TYR A 113 6.30 12.65 -15.46
CA TYR A 113 4.93 13.03 -15.11
C TYR A 113 4.94 14.21 -14.11
N PRO A 114 4.14 15.26 -14.34
CA PRO A 114 4.10 16.40 -13.44
C PRO A 114 3.63 15.94 -12.05
N LEU A 115 4.30 16.40 -10.99
CA LEU A 115 3.88 16.19 -9.60
C LEU A 115 2.39 16.55 -9.45
N ALA A 116 1.51 15.56 -9.36
CA ALA A 116 0.11 15.80 -9.04
C ALA A 116 0.01 16.03 -7.53
N VAL A 117 -0.02 17.30 -7.15
CA VAL A 117 -0.35 17.72 -5.79
C VAL A 117 -1.86 17.55 -5.63
N LEU A 118 -2.29 16.52 -4.91
CA LEU A 118 -3.67 16.41 -4.48
C LEU A 118 -3.84 17.25 -3.21
N THR A 119 -4.41 18.43 -3.37
CA THR A 119 -4.95 19.26 -2.28
C THR A 119 -6.43 18.92 -2.15
N THR A 120 -6.89 18.52 -0.97
CA THR A 120 -8.31 18.66 -0.59
C THR A 120 -8.58 20.10 -0.18
#